data_AF-A0A537J5S0-F1
#
_entry.id   AF-A0A537J5S0-F1
#
_cell.length_a   1.000
_cell.length_b   1.000
_cell.length_c   1.000
_cell.angle_alpha   90.00
_cell.angle_beta   90.00
_cell.angle_gamma   90.00
#
_symmetry.space_group_name_H-M   'P 1'
#
loop_
_entity.id
_entity.type
_entity.pdbx_description
1 polymer ?
#
loop_
_entity_poly.entity_id
_entity_poly.type
_entity_poly.pdbx_seq_one_letter_code
_entity_poly.pdbx_strand_id
1 'polypeptide(L)'
;ALFEMCYLPEFRASVRALRDQYGGSFEKFWKDFRTRPAFSKESDDHLLNDWCMAACYSTDPDGTVRLPYDPATGVLIPGVWERWLAWDPVRMVKKHVAALSSMKAIYIDAGKRDQFFLDLGAEAFRRALAGVGVTDVFFELFDATHSNIEYRYPIGLKYLAERLAPE
;
A
#
# COMPACT_ATOMS: atom_id res chain seq x y z
N ALA A 1 1.31 -1.65 -4.03
CA ALA A 1 1.08 -2.74 -5.01
C ALA A 1 2.32 -3.62 -5.03
N LEU A 2 2.21 -4.91 -5.40
CA LEU A 2 3.23 -5.93 -5.10
C LEU A 2 3.50 -5.96 -3.59
N PHE A 3 2.49 -6.40 -2.83
CA PHE A 3 2.41 -6.18 -1.38
C PHE A 3 3.59 -6.76 -0.58
N GLU A 4 4.27 -7.78 -1.10
CA GLU A 4 5.53 -8.29 -0.53
C GLU A 4 6.63 -7.22 -0.43
N MET A 5 6.70 -6.27 -1.37
CA MET A 5 7.79 -5.28 -1.43
C MET A 5 7.49 -4.03 -0.62
N CYS A 6 6.23 -3.61 -0.51
CA CYS A 6 5.86 -2.37 0.17
C CYS A 6 5.43 -2.53 1.65
N TYR A 7 5.23 -3.75 2.14
CA TYR A 7 4.82 -3.99 3.53
C TYR A 7 5.75 -4.92 4.33
N LEU A 8 6.21 -6.04 3.77
CA LEU A 8 7.05 -6.99 4.51
C LEU A 8 8.39 -6.42 5.01
N PRO A 9 9.07 -5.48 4.28
CA PRO A 9 10.25 -4.81 4.82
C PRO A 9 9.95 -3.96 6.06
N GLU A 10 8.74 -3.45 6.24
CA GLU A 10 8.41 -2.50 7.30
C GLU A 10 7.90 -3.21 8.57
N PHE A 11 7.24 -4.35 8.40
CA PHE A 11 6.76 -5.20 9.51
C PHE A 11 7.87 -5.55 10.52
N ARG A 12 9.15 -5.65 10.10
CA ARG A 12 10.29 -5.91 11.01
C ARG A 12 10.55 -4.77 12.02
N ALA A 13 10.21 -3.53 11.66
CA ALA A 13 10.29 -2.37 12.56
C ALA A 13 9.11 -2.38 13.52
N SER A 14 7.89 -2.57 12.99
CA SER A 14 6.65 -2.71 13.78
C SER A 14 6.74 -3.81 14.83
N VAL A 15 7.17 -5.02 14.46
CA VAL A 15 7.32 -6.17 15.37
C VAL A 15 8.32 -5.87 16.50
N ARG A 16 9.44 -5.21 16.21
CA ARG A 16 10.39 -4.78 17.25
C ARG A 16 9.75 -3.76 18.19
N ALA A 17 9.12 -2.72 17.66
CA ALA A 17 8.46 -1.70 18.47
C ALA A 17 7.32 -2.29 19.34
N LEU A 18 6.48 -3.16 18.78
CA LEU A 18 5.43 -3.88 19.50
C LEU A 18 6.02 -4.73 20.63
N ARG A 19 6.98 -5.60 20.32
CA ARG A 19 7.61 -6.48 21.31
C ARG A 19 8.31 -5.69 22.42
N ASP A 20 9.19 -4.77 22.05
CA ASP A 20 10.16 -4.14 22.97
C ASP A 20 9.57 -2.96 23.74
N GLN A 21 8.64 -2.19 23.16
CA GLN A 21 8.03 -1.01 23.81
C GLN A 21 6.62 -1.28 24.34
N TYR A 22 5.86 -2.18 23.71
CA TYR A 22 4.43 -2.40 23.98
C TYR A 22 4.07 -3.83 24.42
N GLY A 23 5.06 -4.73 24.56
CA GLY A 23 4.85 -6.13 24.92
C GLY A 23 3.84 -6.85 24.02
N GLY A 24 3.96 -6.67 22.70
CA GLY A 24 3.10 -7.25 21.66
C GLY A 24 1.72 -6.60 21.49
N SER A 25 1.40 -5.53 22.23
CA SER A 25 0.03 -4.98 22.29
C SER A 25 -0.15 -3.65 21.56
N PHE A 26 -0.95 -3.67 20.49
CA PHE A 26 -1.42 -2.45 19.83
C PHE A 26 -2.31 -1.57 20.71
N GLU A 27 -3.02 -2.14 21.69
CA GLU A 27 -3.80 -1.36 22.66
C GLU A 27 -2.88 -0.44 23.49
N LYS A 28 -1.73 -0.95 23.92
CA LYS A 28 -0.72 -0.15 24.64
C LYS A 28 -0.07 0.91 23.75
N PHE A 29 0.21 0.59 22.48
CA PHE A 29 0.63 1.60 21.49
C PHE A 29 -0.43 2.71 21.36
N TRP A 30 -1.71 2.36 21.17
CA TRP A 30 -2.79 3.32 21.02
C TRP A 30 -3.01 4.17 22.28
N LYS A 31 -2.78 3.62 23.47
CA LYS A 31 -2.82 4.36 24.73
C LYS A 31 -1.66 5.36 24.84
N ASP A 32 -0.45 4.95 24.48
CA ASP A 32 0.75 5.79 24.49
C ASP A 32 0.67 6.91 23.43
N PHE A 33 0.39 6.57 22.16
CA PHE A 33 0.30 7.50 21.03
C PHE A 33 -0.68 8.66 21.29
N ARG A 34 -1.82 8.39 21.96
CA ARG A 34 -2.84 9.40 22.28
C ARG A 34 -2.49 10.32 23.46
N THR A 35 -1.37 10.10 24.16
CA THR A 35 -0.94 10.94 25.31
C THR A 35 0.18 11.93 24.99
N ARG A 36 0.64 11.96 23.74
CA ARG A 36 1.77 12.76 23.25
C ARG A 36 1.47 13.33 21.85
N PRO A 37 2.26 14.27 21.31
CA PRO A 37 2.11 14.69 19.92
C PRO A 37 2.22 13.50 18.97
N ALA A 38 1.36 13.45 17.95
CA ALA A 38 1.42 12.38 16.94
C ALA A 38 2.78 12.38 16.21
N PHE A 39 3.28 11.20 15.83
CA PHE A 39 4.56 11.02 15.14
C PHE A 39 5.78 11.54 15.93
N SER A 40 5.71 11.48 17.27
CA SER A 40 6.82 11.84 18.17
C SER A 40 7.77 10.68 18.51
N LYS A 41 7.51 9.47 18.01
CA LYS A 41 8.45 8.34 18.03
C LYS A 41 8.71 7.83 16.62
N GLU A 42 9.93 7.39 16.37
CA GLU A 42 10.41 6.79 15.12
C GLU A 42 9.60 5.55 14.67
N SER A 43 8.90 4.88 15.59
CA SER A 43 8.06 3.71 15.26
C SER A 43 6.58 4.02 14.99
N ASP A 44 6.17 5.29 15.06
CA ASP A 44 4.74 5.66 15.03
C ASP A 44 4.08 5.43 13.66
N ASP A 45 4.79 5.74 12.58
CA ASP A 45 4.31 5.64 11.21
C ASP A 45 4.20 4.18 10.76
N HIS A 46 5.23 3.35 11.01
CA HIS A 46 5.20 1.92 10.74
C HIS A 46 4.02 1.23 11.45
N LEU A 47 3.82 1.53 12.75
CA LEU A 47 2.72 0.96 13.54
C LEU A 47 1.34 1.47 13.10
N LEU A 48 1.22 2.76 12.83
CA LEU A 48 -0.02 3.35 12.32
C LEU A 48 -0.39 2.76 10.96
N ASN A 49 0.57 2.65 10.04
CA ASN A 49 0.38 2.05 8.72
C ASN A 49 -0.10 0.60 8.84
N ASP A 50 0.61 -0.23 9.59
CA ASP A 50 0.26 -1.65 9.74
C ASP A 50 -1.15 -1.84 10.30
N TRP A 51 -1.54 -1.04 11.31
CA TRP A 51 -2.90 -1.08 11.86
C TRP A 51 -3.96 -0.57 10.87
N CYS A 52 -3.69 0.53 10.16
CA CYS A 52 -4.64 1.09 9.19
C CYS A 52 -4.85 0.14 8.00
N MET A 53 -3.78 -0.46 7.46
CA MET A 53 -3.91 -1.43 6.36
C MET A 53 -4.54 -2.74 6.84
N ALA A 54 -4.25 -3.20 8.05
CA ALA A 54 -4.98 -4.31 8.68
C ALA A 54 -6.47 -3.98 8.84
N ALA A 55 -6.81 -2.74 9.22
CA ALA A 55 -8.19 -2.30 9.39
C ALA A 55 -8.97 -2.31 8.05
N CYS A 56 -8.30 -1.99 6.93
CA CYS A 56 -8.90 -2.05 5.60
C CYS A 56 -9.00 -3.48 5.03
N TYR A 57 -7.99 -4.33 5.22
CA TYR A 57 -7.87 -5.60 4.49
C TYR A 57 -8.21 -6.86 5.31
N SER A 58 -8.11 -6.80 6.63
CA SER A 58 -8.20 -7.98 7.50
C SER A 58 -8.93 -7.74 8.83
N THR A 59 -9.86 -6.79 8.84
CA THR A 59 -10.90 -6.69 9.87
C THR A 59 -11.91 -7.83 9.71
N ASP A 60 -12.26 -8.47 10.83
CA ASP A 60 -13.33 -9.47 10.89
C ASP A 60 -14.71 -8.79 11.02
N PRO A 61 -15.84 -9.47 10.73
CA PRO A 61 -17.18 -8.83 10.69
C PRO A 61 -17.66 -8.18 12.00
N ASP A 62 -17.01 -8.46 13.13
CA ASP A 62 -17.27 -7.86 14.44
C ASP A 62 -16.46 -6.57 14.71
N GLY A 63 -15.59 -6.16 13.78
CA GLY A 63 -14.67 -5.04 13.93
C GLY A 63 -13.28 -5.41 14.44
N THR A 64 -12.98 -6.70 14.67
CA THR A 64 -11.67 -7.14 15.14
C THR A 64 -10.62 -7.04 14.02
N VAL A 65 -9.74 -6.05 14.11
CA VAL A 65 -8.57 -5.90 13.23
C VAL A 65 -7.59 -7.05 13.45
N ARG A 66 -7.24 -7.80 12.39
CA ARG A 66 -6.19 -8.84 12.43
C ARG A 66 -4.94 -8.39 11.69
N LEU A 67 -3.78 -8.48 12.34
CA LEU A 67 -2.49 -8.26 11.70
C LEU A 67 -2.10 -9.47 10.84
N PRO A 68 -1.34 -9.29 9.74
CA PRO A 68 -0.86 -10.38 8.91
C PRO A 68 0.34 -11.13 9.52
N TYR A 69 0.80 -10.75 10.72
CA TYR A 69 1.95 -11.33 11.42
C TYR A 69 1.69 -11.49 12.93
N ASP A 70 2.45 -12.37 13.58
CA ASP A 70 2.55 -12.45 15.04
C ASP A 70 3.30 -11.24 15.63
N PRO A 71 2.71 -10.45 16.56
CA PRO A 71 3.31 -9.21 17.07
C PRO A 71 4.62 -9.35 17.88
N ALA A 72 5.04 -10.56 18.26
CA ALA A 72 6.24 -10.78 19.06
C ALA A 72 7.42 -11.34 18.24
N THR A 73 7.12 -12.09 17.18
CA THR A 73 8.10 -12.82 16.36
C THR A 73 8.16 -12.37 14.91
N GLY A 74 7.09 -11.75 14.38
CA GLY A 74 6.98 -11.35 12.98
C GLY A 74 6.70 -12.51 12.01
N VAL A 75 6.40 -13.70 12.51
CA VAL A 75 5.98 -14.83 11.66
C VAL A 75 4.65 -14.47 10.99
N LEU A 76 4.60 -14.53 9.66
CA LEU A 76 3.37 -14.27 8.91
C LEU A 76 2.29 -15.29 9.24
N ILE A 77 1.04 -14.82 9.36
CA ILE A 77 -0.17 -15.62 9.57
C ILE A 77 -0.81 -15.80 8.19
N PRO A 78 -0.65 -16.96 7.50
CA PRO A 78 -0.92 -17.04 6.07
C PRO A 78 -2.37 -16.70 5.68
N GLY A 79 -3.34 -17.19 6.46
CA GLY A 79 -4.76 -16.90 6.23
C GLY A 79 -5.16 -15.43 6.42
N VAL A 80 -4.33 -14.62 7.09
CA VAL A 80 -4.53 -13.16 7.18
C VAL A 80 -3.75 -12.44 6.08
N TRP A 81 -2.55 -12.89 5.74
CA TRP A 81 -1.79 -12.34 4.61
C TRP A 81 -2.50 -12.55 3.27
N GLU A 82 -3.13 -13.69 3.03
CA GLU A 82 -3.96 -13.92 1.83
C GLU A 82 -5.13 -12.94 1.72
N ARG A 83 -5.68 -12.43 2.84
CA ARG A 83 -6.68 -11.35 2.79
C ARG A 83 -6.07 -10.03 2.30
N TRP A 84 -4.83 -9.72 2.65
CA TRP A 84 -4.10 -8.57 2.09
C TRP A 84 -3.80 -8.78 0.61
N LEU A 85 -3.28 -9.96 0.23
CA LEU A 85 -2.93 -10.28 -1.16
C LEU A 85 -4.14 -10.27 -2.10
N ALA A 86 -5.36 -10.47 -1.60
CA ALA A 86 -6.59 -10.29 -2.36
C ALA A 86 -6.81 -8.84 -2.85
N TRP A 87 -6.25 -7.85 -2.15
CA TRP A 87 -6.32 -6.41 -2.46
C TRP A 87 -5.08 -5.86 -3.19
N ASP A 88 -4.08 -6.70 -3.48
CA ASP A 88 -2.88 -6.27 -4.23
C ASP A 88 -3.23 -6.01 -5.71
N PRO A 89 -3.09 -4.78 -6.24
CA PRO A 89 -3.42 -4.46 -7.62
C PRO A 89 -2.79 -5.40 -8.66
N VAL A 90 -1.55 -5.87 -8.43
CA VAL A 90 -0.85 -6.80 -9.36
C VAL A 90 -1.58 -8.14 -9.46
N ARG A 91 -2.16 -8.60 -8.35
CA ARG A 91 -2.93 -9.84 -8.26
C ARG A 91 -4.37 -9.67 -8.74
N MET A 92 -4.94 -8.48 -8.52
CA MET A 92 -6.30 -8.13 -8.95
C MET A 92 -6.45 -8.11 -10.48
N VAL A 93 -5.45 -7.69 -11.27
CA VAL A 93 -5.58 -7.54 -12.73
C VAL A 93 -6.29 -8.72 -13.41
N LYS A 94 -5.85 -9.96 -13.13
CA LYS A 94 -6.41 -11.17 -13.78
C LYS A 94 -7.90 -11.42 -13.47
N LYS A 95 -8.42 -10.88 -12.36
CA LYS A 95 -9.83 -10.99 -11.95
C LYS A 95 -10.68 -9.81 -12.45
N HIS A 96 -10.06 -8.66 -12.74
CA HIS A 96 -10.73 -7.40 -13.05
C HIS A 96 -10.55 -6.93 -14.51
N VAL A 97 -10.08 -7.80 -15.41
CA VAL A 97 -9.77 -7.48 -16.81
C VAL A 97 -10.88 -6.69 -17.50
N ALA A 98 -12.14 -7.16 -17.46
CA ALA A 98 -13.26 -6.47 -18.11
C ALA A 98 -13.49 -5.03 -17.60
N ALA A 99 -13.31 -4.80 -16.29
CA ALA A 99 -13.40 -3.46 -15.72
C ALA A 99 -12.21 -2.59 -16.17
N LEU A 100 -10.98 -3.11 -16.10
CA LEU A 100 -9.76 -2.41 -16.50
C LEU A 100 -9.77 -2.04 -17.99
N SER A 101 -10.21 -2.95 -18.87
CA SER A 101 -10.40 -2.70 -20.31
C SER A 101 -11.53 -1.71 -20.63
N SER A 102 -12.41 -1.39 -19.67
CA SER A 102 -13.49 -0.41 -19.83
C SER A 102 -13.14 1.00 -19.33
N MET A 103 -11.98 1.17 -18.70
CA MET A 103 -11.53 2.47 -18.19
C MET A 103 -11.09 3.37 -19.35
N LYS A 104 -11.67 4.59 -19.44
CA LYS A 104 -11.22 5.62 -20.39
C LYS A 104 -9.76 6.05 -20.20
N ALA A 105 -9.18 5.83 -19.02
CA ALA A 105 -7.84 6.28 -18.64
C ALA A 105 -7.25 5.41 -17.53
N ILE A 106 -5.97 5.05 -17.64
CA ILE A 106 -5.17 4.49 -16.54
C ILE A 106 -3.85 5.27 -16.50
N TYR A 107 -3.59 5.95 -15.39
CA TYR A 107 -2.37 6.73 -15.16
C TYR A 107 -1.57 6.10 -14.02
N ILE A 108 -0.28 5.86 -14.27
CA ILE A 108 0.65 5.26 -13.31
C ILE A 108 1.96 6.07 -13.36
N ASP A 109 2.39 6.66 -12.24
CA ASP A 109 3.76 7.12 -12.09
C ASP A 109 4.31 6.84 -10.68
N ALA A 110 5.63 6.76 -10.55
CA ALA A 110 6.31 6.55 -9.27
C ALA A 110 7.76 7.09 -9.30
N GLY A 111 8.27 7.46 -8.12
CA GLY A 111 9.65 7.89 -7.94
C GLY A 111 10.63 6.70 -7.93
N LYS A 112 11.73 6.77 -8.68
CA LYS A 112 12.81 5.76 -8.72
C LYS A 112 13.58 5.58 -7.40
N ARG A 113 13.27 6.40 -6.39
CA ARG A 113 13.78 6.32 -5.02
C ARG A 113 12.62 6.35 -4.01
N ASP A 114 11.46 5.82 -4.38
CA ASP A 114 10.31 5.66 -3.49
C ASP A 114 10.72 4.79 -2.28
N GLN A 115 10.69 5.39 -1.09
CA GLN A 115 11.16 4.73 0.13
C GLN A 115 10.26 3.57 0.60
N PHE A 116 9.08 3.43 0.01
CA PHE A 116 8.14 2.32 0.23
C PHE A 116 8.13 1.33 -0.95
N PHE A 117 9.10 1.43 -1.87
CA PHE A 117 9.31 0.54 -3.01
C PHE A 117 8.10 0.40 -3.96
N LEU A 118 7.27 1.44 -4.04
CA LEU A 118 6.05 1.41 -4.86
C LEU A 118 6.33 1.48 -6.36
N ASP A 119 7.53 1.90 -6.79
CA ASP A 119 7.98 1.86 -8.18
C ASP A 119 8.07 0.42 -8.72
N LEU A 120 8.56 -0.52 -7.89
CA LEU A 120 8.57 -1.95 -8.19
C LEU A 120 7.14 -2.48 -8.36
N GLY A 121 6.22 -2.02 -7.51
CA GLY A 121 4.80 -2.32 -7.58
C GLY A 121 4.11 -1.74 -8.82
N ALA A 122 4.48 -0.53 -9.23
CA ALA A 122 3.95 0.17 -10.39
C ALA A 122 4.38 -0.51 -11.70
N GLU A 123 5.67 -0.85 -11.84
CA GLU A 123 6.18 -1.61 -13.00
C GLU A 123 5.59 -3.03 -13.06
N ALA A 124 5.45 -3.71 -11.92
CA ALA A 124 4.78 -5.01 -11.85
C ALA A 124 3.30 -4.93 -12.26
N PHE A 125 2.58 -3.91 -11.81
CA PHE A 125 1.18 -3.67 -12.17
C PHE A 125 1.01 -3.37 -13.66
N ARG A 126 1.84 -2.47 -14.23
CA ARG A 126 1.87 -2.19 -15.67
C ARG A 126 2.13 -3.46 -16.50
N ARG A 127 3.08 -4.31 -16.09
CA ARG A 127 3.35 -5.60 -16.77
C ARG A 127 2.16 -6.55 -16.68
N ALA A 128 1.46 -6.59 -15.55
CA ALA A 128 0.24 -7.37 -15.39
C ALA A 128 -0.89 -6.89 -16.32
N LEU A 129 -1.11 -5.57 -16.43
CA LEU A 129 -2.08 -4.96 -17.35
C LEU A 129 -1.79 -5.31 -18.81
N ALA A 130 -0.54 -5.10 -19.26
CA ALA A 130 -0.13 -5.47 -20.61
C ALA A 130 -0.28 -6.99 -20.88
N GLY A 131 -0.03 -7.83 -19.87
CA GLY A 131 -0.24 -9.28 -19.91
C GLY A 131 -1.71 -9.74 -20.04
N VAL A 132 -2.68 -8.84 -19.89
CA VAL A 132 -4.11 -9.09 -20.20
C VAL A 132 -4.65 -8.19 -21.33
N GLY A 133 -3.76 -7.56 -22.10
CA GLY A 133 -4.13 -6.72 -23.26
C GLY A 133 -4.56 -5.28 -22.91
N VAL A 134 -4.47 -4.86 -21.66
CA VAL A 134 -4.73 -3.46 -21.25
C VAL A 134 -3.44 -2.66 -21.46
N THR A 135 -3.32 -2.01 -22.63
CA THR A 135 -2.07 -1.35 -23.07
C THR A 135 -2.17 0.17 -23.29
N ASP A 136 -3.36 0.77 -23.41
CA ASP A 136 -3.52 2.23 -23.35
C ASP A 136 -3.46 2.69 -21.89
N VAL A 137 -2.23 2.83 -21.39
CA VAL A 137 -1.92 3.26 -20.03
C VAL A 137 -0.78 4.28 -20.10
N PHE A 138 -0.84 5.33 -19.29
CA PHE A 138 0.33 6.17 -19.04
C PHE A 138 1.23 5.48 -18.01
N PHE A 139 2.54 5.49 -18.26
CA PHE A 139 3.53 5.02 -17.30
C PHE A 139 4.80 5.86 -17.32
N GLU A 140 5.23 6.34 -16.15
CA GLU A 140 6.53 7.00 -15.98
C GLU A 140 7.18 6.64 -14.63
N LEU A 141 8.47 6.29 -14.66
CA LEU A 141 9.31 6.27 -13.46
C LEU A 141 10.23 7.50 -13.48
N PHE A 142 10.04 8.41 -12.53
CA PHE A 142 10.71 9.71 -12.48
C PHE A 142 11.74 9.81 -11.34
N ASP A 143 12.63 10.80 -11.39
CA ASP A 143 13.85 10.86 -10.58
C ASP A 143 13.64 11.49 -9.19
N ALA A 144 12.66 10.96 -8.43
CA ALA A 144 12.26 11.44 -7.10
C ALA A 144 12.01 10.29 -6.10
N THR A 145 11.58 10.64 -4.88
CA THR A 145 11.10 9.70 -3.84
C THR A 145 9.57 9.60 -3.84
N HIS A 146 8.95 9.05 -2.80
CA HIS A 146 7.49 9.07 -2.62
C HIS A 146 6.93 10.46 -2.28
N SER A 147 7.77 11.39 -1.82
CA SER A 147 7.35 12.58 -1.08
C SER A 147 7.83 13.88 -1.73
N ASN A 148 7.06 14.96 -1.58
CA ASN A 148 7.31 16.26 -2.23
C ASN A 148 7.24 16.16 -3.77
N ILE A 149 6.20 15.48 -4.27
CA ILE A 149 5.97 15.18 -5.70
C ILE A 149 4.75 15.91 -6.27
N GLU A 150 4.29 16.97 -5.62
CA GLU A 150 3.03 17.68 -5.94
C GLU A 150 3.07 18.28 -7.36
N TYR A 151 4.27 18.56 -7.89
CA TYR A 151 4.50 18.98 -9.27
C TYR A 151 4.09 17.93 -10.33
N ARG A 152 3.92 16.66 -9.94
CA ARG A 152 3.36 15.60 -10.79
C ARG A 152 1.84 15.67 -10.90
N TYR A 153 1.15 16.18 -9.88
CA TYR A 153 -0.33 16.13 -9.83
C TYR A 153 -0.98 16.85 -11.02
N PRO A 154 -0.52 18.04 -11.48
CA PRO A 154 -1.05 18.65 -12.71
C PRO A 154 -0.88 17.80 -13.98
N ILE A 155 0.14 16.94 -14.04
CA ILE A 155 0.40 16.05 -15.19
C ILE A 155 -0.64 14.94 -15.24
N GLY A 156 -0.84 14.23 -14.12
CA GLY A 156 -1.88 13.21 -13.98
C GLY A 156 -3.29 13.77 -14.12
N LEU A 157 -3.58 14.92 -13.50
CA LEU A 157 -4.87 15.60 -13.63
C LEU A 157 -5.16 16.02 -15.08
N LYS A 158 -4.16 16.52 -15.82
CA LYS A 158 -4.30 16.82 -17.25
C LYS A 158 -4.63 15.55 -18.05
N TYR A 159 -3.83 14.49 -17.90
CA TYR A 159 -4.02 13.23 -18.62
C TYR A 159 -5.43 12.63 -18.39
N LEU A 160 -5.92 12.71 -17.15
CA LEU A 160 -7.26 12.27 -16.77
C LEU A 160 -8.34 13.20 -17.35
N ALA A 161 -8.19 14.53 -17.25
CA ALA A 161 -9.17 15.48 -17.77
C ALA A 161 -9.36 15.36 -19.29
N GLU A 162 -8.26 15.19 -20.05
CA GLU A 162 -8.30 15.01 -21.51
C GLU A 162 -9.00 13.71 -21.95
N ARG A 163 -9.05 12.67 -21.09
CA ARG A 163 -9.69 11.38 -21.38
C ARG A 163 -11.07 11.21 -20.76
N LEU A 164 -11.35 11.86 -19.63
CA LEU A 164 -12.64 11.79 -18.93
C LEU A 164 -13.65 12.83 -19.42
N ALA A 165 -13.24 13.75 -20.29
CA ALA A 165 -14.14 14.64 -21.01
C ALA A 165 -15.29 13.86 -21.71
N PRO A 166 -16.48 14.46 -21.81
CA PRO A 166 -17.48 14.09 -22.80
C PRO A 166 -16.94 14.28 -24.23
N GLU A 167 -17.56 13.56 -25.17
CA GLU A 167 -17.47 13.83 -26.61
C GLU A 167 -18.40 14.98 -27.01
#